data_AF-A0A0P0WJI7-F1
#
_entry.id   AF-A0A0P0WJI7-F1
#
_cell.length_a   1.000
_cell.length_b   1.000
_cell.length_c   1.000
_cell.angle_alpha   90.00
_cell.angle_beta   90.00
_cell.angle_gamma   90.00
#
_symmetry.space_group_name_H-M   'P 1'
#
loop_
_entity.id
_entity.type
_entity.pdbx_description
1 polymer ?
#
loop_
_entity_poly.entity_id
_entity_poly.type
_entity_poly.pdbx_seq_one_letter_code
_entity_poly.pdbx_strand_id
1 'polypeptide(L)'
;MGKWTFDQEVSRRELVRMIVLHELPFSTVEYDGFQKFVSSLNPLFRMISTSTMRNDYMKMFEDQKNVLKEELKMFKIKDVPYHGFMDIQPYFEIHVHHMSLH
;
A
#
# COMPACT_ATOMS: atom_id res chain seq x y z
N MET A 1 6.70 -21.99 -23.55
CA MET A 1 6.46 -20.52 -23.48
C MET A 1 5.10 -20.33 -22.84
N GLY A 2 5.01 -19.63 -21.70
CA GLY A 2 3.71 -19.36 -21.07
C GLY A 2 2.85 -18.53 -22.01
N LYS A 3 1.55 -18.87 -22.13
CA LYS A 3 0.60 -18.08 -22.90
C LYS A 3 0.45 -16.73 -22.20
N TRP A 4 1.04 -15.68 -22.76
CA TRP A 4 0.81 -14.33 -22.26
C TRP A 4 -0.67 -13.97 -22.46
N THR A 5 -1.29 -13.42 -21.43
CA THR A 5 -2.67 -12.94 -21.48
C THR A 5 -2.68 -11.51 -21.02
N PHE A 6 -3.43 -10.68 -21.74
CA PHE A 6 -3.58 -9.28 -21.41
C PHE A 6 -4.44 -9.13 -20.15
N ASP A 7 -3.93 -8.36 -19.18
CA ASP A 7 -4.64 -8.01 -17.95
C ASP A 7 -4.97 -6.51 -17.96
N GLN A 8 -6.26 -6.21 -18.07
CA GLN A 8 -6.75 -4.83 -18.13
C GLN A 8 -6.54 -4.08 -16.81
N GLU A 9 -6.62 -4.75 -15.66
CA GLU A 9 -6.48 -4.12 -14.35
C GLU A 9 -5.04 -3.67 -14.11
N VAL A 10 -4.07 -4.46 -14.58
CA VAL A 10 -2.65 -4.05 -14.58
C VAL A 10 -2.46 -2.78 -15.41
N SER A 11 -2.97 -2.75 -16.64
CA SER A 11 -2.83 -1.57 -17.50
C SER A 11 -3.58 -0.35 -16.98
N ARG A 12 -4.76 -0.51 -16.34
CA ARG A 12 -5.48 0.59 -15.69
C ARG A 12 -4.68 1.18 -14.53
N ARG A 13 -4.03 0.34 -13.72
CA ARG A 13 -3.16 0.82 -12.64
C ARG A 13 -1.97 1.61 -13.17
N GLU A 14 -1.34 1.15 -14.26
CA GLU A 14 -0.25 1.89 -14.91
C GLU A 14 -0.73 3.21 -15.53
N LEU A 15 -1.95 3.25 -16.10
CA LEU A 15 -2.58 4.48 -16.56
C LEU A 15 -2.79 5.48 -15.42
N VAL A 16 -3.30 5.04 -14.26
CA VAL A 16 -3.44 5.89 -13.07
C VAL A 16 -2.08 6.41 -12.60
N ARG A 17 -1.07 5.54 -12.53
CA ARG A 17 0.30 5.97 -12.18
C ARG A 17 0.82 7.04 -13.12
N MET A 18 0.67 6.87 -14.44
CA MET A 18 1.10 7.85 -15.43
C MET A 18 0.42 9.21 -15.22
N ILE A 19 -0.90 9.21 -15.06
CA ILE A 19 -1.68 10.44 -14.88
C ILE A 19 -1.26 11.18 -13.60
N VAL A 20 -1.05 10.46 -12.50
CA VAL A 20 -0.62 11.05 -11.22
C VAL A 20 0.82 11.54 -11.29
N LEU A 21 1.75 10.72 -11.80
CA LEU A 21 3.17 11.01 -11.84
C LEU A 21 3.49 12.25 -12.68
N HIS A 22 2.74 12.46 -13.75
CA HIS A 22 2.93 13.57 -14.68
C HIS A 22 1.88 14.67 -14.52
N GLU A 23 1.08 14.61 -13.44
CA GLU A 23 0.03 15.60 -13.12
C GLU A 23 -0.90 15.91 -14.30
N LEU A 24 -1.20 14.88 -15.10
CA LEU A 24 -2.04 15.03 -16.28
C LEU A 24 -3.51 15.19 -15.87
N PRO A 25 -4.32 15.92 -16.64
CA PRO A 25 -5.77 15.96 -16.40
C PRO A 25 -6.38 14.56 -16.50
N PHE A 26 -7.28 14.19 -15.59
CA PHE A 26 -8.03 12.93 -15.70
C PHE A 26 -8.86 12.82 -16.99
N SER A 27 -9.20 13.96 -17.61
CA SER A 27 -9.87 14.04 -18.92
C SER A 27 -9.01 13.52 -20.08
N THR A 28 -7.71 13.27 -19.87
CA THR A 28 -6.81 12.68 -20.88
C THR A 28 -7.36 11.36 -21.44
N VAL A 29 -8.05 10.57 -20.61
CA VAL A 29 -8.67 9.30 -21.05
C VAL A 29 -9.82 9.50 -22.05
N GLU A 30 -10.38 10.70 -22.14
CA GLU A 30 -11.47 11.09 -23.04
C GLU A 30 -10.97 11.76 -24.32
N TYR A 31 -9.66 12.03 -24.44
CA TYR A 31 -9.11 12.62 -25.64
C TYR A 31 -9.09 11.58 -26.77
N ASP A 32 -9.79 11.88 -27.88
CA ASP A 32 -9.88 11.00 -29.06
C ASP A 32 -8.50 10.52 -29.55
N GLY A 33 -7.52 11.43 -29.60
CA GLY A 33 -6.14 11.08 -29.98
C GLY A 33 -5.48 10.08 -29.02
N PHE A 34 -5.71 10.20 -27.71
CA PHE A 34 -5.17 9.27 -26.72
C PHE A 34 -5.88 7.91 -26.79
N GLN A 35 -7.21 7.90 -26.95
CA GLN A 35 -7.97 6.67 -27.13
C GLN A 35 -7.50 5.90 -28.37
N LYS A 36 -7.35 6.57 -29.51
CA LYS A 36 -6.82 5.98 -30.75
C LYS A 36 -5.40 5.47 -30.58
N PHE A 37 -4.54 6.22 -29.90
CA PHE A 37 -3.18 5.79 -29.59
C PHE A 37 -3.17 4.48 -28.78
N VAL A 38 -3.90 4.42 -27.67
CA VAL A 38 -3.95 3.22 -26.81
C VAL A 38 -4.59 2.03 -27.54
N SER A 39 -5.68 2.24 -28.28
CA SER A 39 -6.30 1.17 -29.07
C SER A 39 -5.39 0.63 -30.17
N SER A 40 -4.50 1.47 -30.73
CA SER A 40 -3.51 1.02 -31.72
C SER A 40 -2.41 0.16 -31.10
N LEU A 41 -2.09 0.38 -29.82
CA LEU A 41 -1.13 -0.44 -29.07
C LEU A 41 -1.73 -1.77 -28.63
N ASN A 42 -2.96 -1.76 -28.13
CA ASN A 42 -3.67 -2.97 -27.74
C ASN A 42 -5.19 -2.80 -27.87
N PRO A 43 -5.83 -3.44 -28.87
CA PRO A 43 -7.28 -3.34 -29.07
C PRO A 43 -8.10 -4.04 -27.97
N LEU A 44 -7.49 -4.89 -27.15
CA LEU A 44 -8.16 -5.52 -26.01
C LEU A 44 -8.29 -4.55 -24.82
N PHE A 45 -7.51 -3.46 -24.78
CA PHE A 45 -7.63 -2.46 -23.72
C PHE A 45 -8.89 -1.61 -23.95
N ARG A 46 -9.83 -1.69 -23.02
CA ARG A 46 -11.04 -0.86 -23.02
C ARG A 46 -10.77 0.42 -22.25
N MET A 47 -10.80 1.55 -22.94
CA MET A 47 -10.65 2.84 -22.29
C MET A 47 -11.78 3.09 -21.28
N ILE A 48 -11.42 3.65 -20.14
CA ILE A 48 -12.34 4.00 -19.06
C ILE A 48 -12.77 5.47 -19.16
N SER A 49 -13.92 5.80 -18.58
CA SER A 49 -14.38 7.20 -18.45
C SER A 49 -13.54 7.97 -17.43
N THR A 50 -13.56 9.31 -17.49
CA THR A 50 -12.91 10.13 -16.46
C THR A 50 -13.47 9.89 -15.06
N SER A 51 -14.77 9.60 -14.93
CA SER A 51 -15.37 9.23 -13.63
C SER A 51 -14.76 7.94 -13.05
N THR A 52 -14.64 6.90 -13.89
CA THR A 52 -14.01 5.64 -13.50
C THR A 52 -12.52 5.85 -13.17
N MET A 53 -11.82 6.64 -13.98
CA MET A 53 -10.42 7.01 -13.74
C MET A 53 -10.22 7.68 -12.37
N ARG A 54 -11.12 8.59 -11.97
CA ARG A 54 -11.09 9.21 -10.64
C ARG A 54 -11.34 8.19 -9.54
N ASN A 55 -12.28 7.27 -9.72
CA ASN A 55 -12.56 6.22 -8.73
C ASN A 55 -11.35 5.28 -8.55
N ASP A 56 -10.70 4.88 -9.65
CA ASP A 56 -9.50 4.05 -9.61
C ASP A 56 -8.36 4.76 -8.89
N TYR A 57 -8.16 6.06 -9.18
CA TYR A 57 -7.21 6.90 -8.48
C TYR A 57 -7.49 6.96 -6.97
N MET A 58 -8.74 7.23 -6.57
CA MET A 58 -9.10 7.30 -5.16
C MET A 58 -8.87 5.97 -4.45
N LYS A 59 -9.23 4.85 -5.08
CA LYS A 59 -8.97 3.51 -4.54
C LYS A 59 -7.47 3.26 -4.34
N MET A 60 -6.65 3.56 -5.34
CA MET A 60 -5.19 3.42 -5.23
C MET A 60 -4.60 4.30 -4.12
N PHE A 61 -5.10 5.52 -3.97
CA PHE A 61 -4.69 6.43 -2.90
C PHE A 61 -5.08 5.89 -1.52
N GLU A 62 -6.30 5.38 -1.36
CA GLU A 62 -6.77 4.75 -0.12
C GLU A 62 -5.94 3.52 0.24
N ASP A 63 -5.64 2.65 -0.74
CA ASP A 63 -4.79 1.49 -0.56
C ASP A 63 -3.39 1.90 -0.06
N GLN A 64 -2.76 2.89 -0.69
CA GLN A 64 -1.45 3.41 -0.29
C GLN A 64 -1.49 4.06 1.10
N LYS A 65 -2.53 4.83 1.39
CA LYS A 65 -2.74 5.44 2.71
C LYS A 65 -2.88 4.38 3.80
N ASN A 66 -3.57 3.29 3.52
CA ASN A 66 -3.73 2.17 4.45
C ASN A 66 -2.41 1.44 4.68
N VAL A 67 -1.64 1.17 3.62
CA VAL A 67 -0.29 0.58 3.74
C VAL A 67 0.60 1.45 4.64
N LEU A 68 0.66 2.75 4.38
CA LEU A 68 1.44 3.68 5.20
C LEU A 68 0.97 3.70 6.67
N LYS A 69 -0.34 3.66 6.90
CA LYS A 69 -0.91 3.62 8.26
C LYS A 69 -0.48 2.36 9.02
N GLU A 70 -0.48 1.21 8.36
CA GLU A 70 -0.03 -0.05 8.97
C GLU A 70 1.48 -0.05 9.21
N GLU A 71 2.28 0.45 8.27
CA GLU A 71 3.73 0.62 8.45
C GLU A 71 4.04 1.51 9.67
N LEU A 72 3.35 2.65 9.81
CA LEU A 72 3.53 3.56 10.96
C LEU A 72 3.13 2.94 12.30
N LYS A 73 2.12 2.07 12.35
CA LYS A 73 1.78 1.31 13.58
C LYS A 73 2.88 0.33 13.96
N MET A 74 3.48 -0.34 12.97
CA MET A 74 4.57 -1.29 13.21
C MET A 74 5.81 -0.61 13.80
N PHE A 75 6.12 0.63 13.38
CA PHE A 75 7.19 1.41 14.01
C PHE A 75 6.88 1.75 15.47
N LYS A 76 5.66 2.21 15.77
CA LYS A 76 5.27 2.54 17.16
C LYS A 76 5.35 1.36 18.14
N ILE A 77 5.12 0.13 17.67
CA ILE A 77 5.26 -1.07 18.51
C ILE A 77 6.73 -1.43 18.71
N LYS A 78 7.60 -1.20 17.72
CA LYS A 78 9.04 -1.46 17.84
C LYS A 78 9.77 -0.43 18.70
N ASP A 79 9.23 0.79 18.80
CA ASP A 79 9.72 1.84 19.71
C ASP A 79 9.27 1.68 21.17
N VAL A 80 8.85 0.47 21.58
CA VAL A 80 8.60 0.09 22.97
C VAL A 80 9.83 -0.68 23.49
N PRO A 81 10.82 -0.03 24.12
CA PRO A 81 11.94 -0.74 24.73
C PRO A 81 11.48 -1.41 26.03
N TYR A 82 10.88 -2.59 25.93
CA TYR A 82 10.67 -3.48 27.07
C TYR A 82 11.46 -4.76 26.88
N HIS A 83 12.75 -4.69 27.20
CA HIS A 83 13.58 -5.85 27.57
C HIS A 83 14.32 -5.61 28.90
N GLY A 84 13.94 -4.57 29.67
CA GLY A 84 14.63 -4.18 30.90
C GLY A 84 13.89 -4.47 32.22
N PHE A 85 12.67 -5.01 32.21
CA PHE A 85 11.85 -5.09 33.43
C PHE A 85 11.34 -6.47 33.85
N MET A 86 11.74 -7.58 33.22
CA MET A 86 11.21 -8.90 33.61
C MET A 86 12.21 -9.99 34.02
N ASP A 87 13.48 -9.65 34.28
CA ASP A 87 14.42 -10.63 34.88
C ASP A 87 14.89 -10.26 36.31
N ILE A 88 14.39 -9.16 36.90
CA ILE A 88 14.75 -8.79 38.30
C ILE A 88 13.75 -9.38 39.32
N GLN A 89 12.58 -9.81 38.88
CA GLN A 89 11.57 -10.37 39.78
C GLN A 89 12.01 -11.67 40.50
N PRO A 90 12.72 -12.62 39.85
CA PRO A 90 13.22 -13.80 40.55
C PRO A 90 14.21 -13.45 41.67
N TYR A 91 15.01 -12.40 41.49
CA TYR A 91 15.98 -11.99 42.50
C TYR A 91 15.31 -11.39 43.74
N PHE A 92 14.22 -10.64 43.57
CA PHE A 92 13.48 -10.10 44.72
C PHE A 92 12.80 -11.22 45.52
N GLU A 93 12.20 -12.21 44.86
CA GLU A 93 11.55 -13.33 45.55
C GLU A 93 12.55 -14.21 46.32
N ILE A 94 13.71 -14.50 45.72
CA ILE A 94 14.77 -15.28 46.39
C ILE A 94 15.32 -14.52 47.62
N HIS A 95 15.49 -13.19 47.52
CA HIS A 95 16.02 -12.40 48.63
C HIS A 95 15.04 -12.27 49.80
N VAL A 96 13.74 -12.15 49.51
CA VAL A 96 12.72 -12.09 50.58
C VAL A 96 12.62 -13.44 51.29
N HIS A 97 12.74 -14.56 50.57
CA HIS A 97 12.64 -15.87 51.20
C HIS A 97 13.84 -16.17 52.12
N HIS A 98 15.05 -15.76 51.74
CA HIS A 98 16.25 -15.96 52.57
C HIS A 98 16.26 -15.08 53.85
N MET A 99 15.69 -13.87 53.80
CA MET A 99 15.53 -13.03 55.00
C MET A 99 14.47 -13.55 55.98
N SER A 100 13.50 -14.35 55.53
CA SER A 100 12.45 -14.91 56.39
C SER A 100 12.84 -16.18 57.17
N LEU A 101 14.05 -16.72 56.96
CA LEU A 101 14.51 -17.98 57.57
C LEU A 101 15.57 -17.79 58.68
N HIS A 102 15.74 -16.58 59.20
CA HIS A 102 16.49 -16.30 60.43
C HIS A 102 15.53 -15.80 61.52
#